data_AF-A0AAE0L5L5-F1
#
_entry.id   AF-A0AAE0L5L5-F1
#
_cell.length_a   1.000
_cell.length_b   1.000
_cell.length_c   1.000
_cell.angle_alpha   90.00
_cell.angle_beta   90.00
_cell.angle_gamma   90.00
#
_symmetry.space_group_name_H-M   'P 1'
#
loop_
_entity.id
_entity.type
_entity.pdbx_description
1 polymer ?
#
loop_
_entity_poly.entity_id
_entity_poly.type
_entity_poly.pdbx_seq_one_letter_code
_entity_poly.pdbx_strand_id
1 'polypeptide(L)'
;MPGWDGGHKTELVLADVRKDEVLTWYKEVPEAINEIHSKVGYGKNYGALRKAAVKAGKKFYNIQTFCDTRFAQAERKVYKNFVLNYLTSVTHFQEKVENGKDEERAYASKFLAEMYKLVFVVTVIGLSDLLAKVKEVSLFQQTVNTLPWEVTEKEAEFAHRFDEVYTKQLDFKDHESRNEPLNPADFPLLCAHQEEIETQGTFMGVALKTAPVHGRDFKKVFRSVCTTRLAKCDGGVL
;
A
#
# COMPACT_ATOMS: atom_id res chain seq x y z
N MET A 1 2.51 31.36 -18.54
CA MET A 1 1.33 30.54 -18.89
C MET A 1 0.52 30.34 -17.61
N PRO A 2 -0.83 30.37 -17.65
CA PRO A 2 -1.63 29.92 -16.51
C PRO A 2 -1.45 28.39 -16.42
N GLY A 3 -0.34 28.00 -15.81
CA GLY A 3 0.06 26.61 -15.66
C GLY A 3 -0.75 25.98 -14.55
N TRP A 4 -1.11 24.72 -14.76
CA TRP A 4 -1.60 23.82 -13.71
C TRP A 4 -0.80 24.02 -12.42
N ASP A 5 -1.49 24.03 -11.27
CA ASP A 5 -0.83 24.17 -9.98
C ASP A 5 0.17 23.02 -9.75
N GLY A 6 1.23 23.27 -8.99
CA GLY A 6 2.31 22.29 -8.78
C GLY A 6 1.82 20.97 -8.19
N GLY A 7 0.84 21.03 -7.28
CA GLY A 7 0.16 19.87 -6.73
C GLY A 7 -0.48 19.04 -7.82
N HIS A 8 -1.23 19.66 -8.74
CA HIS A 8 -1.81 18.92 -9.86
C HIS A 8 -0.75 18.21 -10.71
N LYS A 9 0.41 18.83 -10.96
CA LYS A 9 1.49 18.19 -11.73
C LYS A 9 2.07 16.97 -11.01
N THR A 10 2.30 17.06 -9.71
CA THR A 10 2.75 15.91 -8.90
C THR A 10 1.78 14.74 -9.01
N GLU A 11 0.48 15.02 -9.03
CA GLU A 11 -0.54 13.98 -9.17
C GLU A 11 -0.57 13.35 -10.58
N LEU A 12 -0.31 14.13 -11.63
CA LEU A 12 -0.16 13.62 -12.99
C LEU A 12 1.06 12.73 -13.15
N VAL A 13 2.20 13.12 -12.56
CA VAL A 13 3.42 12.30 -12.57
C VAL A 13 3.14 10.94 -11.95
N LEU A 14 2.49 10.88 -10.78
CA LEU A 14 2.13 9.61 -10.17
C LEU A 14 1.17 8.78 -11.03
N ALA A 15 0.24 9.43 -11.74
CA ALA A 15 -0.65 8.74 -12.65
C ALA A 15 0.09 8.14 -13.85
N ASP A 16 1.18 8.77 -14.30
CA ASP A 16 2.01 8.27 -15.40
C ASP A 16 3.00 7.19 -14.95
N VAL A 17 3.59 7.32 -13.76
CA VAL A 17 4.43 6.27 -13.14
C VAL A 17 3.67 4.94 -13.03
N ARG A 18 2.36 4.97 -12.73
CA ARG A 18 1.51 3.76 -12.69
C ARG A 18 1.32 3.09 -14.06
N LYS A 19 1.47 3.83 -15.15
CA LYS A 19 1.33 3.30 -16.52
C LYS A 19 2.66 2.80 -17.07
N ASP A 20 3.76 2.99 -16.32
CA ASP A 20 5.07 2.53 -16.74
C ASP A 20 5.08 1.00 -16.84
N GLU A 21 5.45 0.50 -18.03
CA GLU A 21 5.50 -0.94 -18.33
C GLU A 21 6.57 -1.66 -17.50
N VAL A 22 7.55 -0.93 -16.97
CA VAL A 22 8.57 -1.45 -16.07
C VAL A 22 8.00 -1.70 -14.66
N LEU A 23 6.98 -0.92 -14.26
CA LEU A 23 6.36 -0.96 -12.93
C LEU A 23 5.04 -1.71 -12.92
N THR A 24 4.99 -2.88 -13.56
CA THR A 24 3.79 -3.73 -13.63
C THR A 24 3.17 -3.98 -12.26
N TRP A 25 4.00 -4.24 -11.24
CA TRP A 25 3.54 -4.48 -9.88
C TRP A 25 2.77 -3.29 -9.28
N TYR A 26 3.10 -2.05 -9.67
CA TYR A 26 2.43 -0.85 -9.16
C TYR A 26 1.02 -0.71 -9.74
N LYS A 27 0.79 -1.24 -10.96
CA LYS A 27 -0.53 -1.35 -11.56
C LYS A 27 -1.34 -2.53 -10.98
N GLU A 28 -0.71 -3.67 -10.74
CA GLU A 28 -1.37 -4.89 -10.26
C GLU A 28 -1.99 -4.74 -8.85
N VAL A 29 -1.33 -4.01 -7.95
CA VAL A 29 -1.79 -3.83 -6.55
C VAL A 29 -3.15 -3.13 -6.47
N PRO A 30 -3.37 -1.93 -7.06
CA PRO A 30 -4.66 -1.27 -7.03
C PRO A 30 -5.74 -2.07 -7.77
N GLU A 31 -5.40 -2.80 -8.83
CA GLU A 31 -6.32 -3.71 -9.53
C GLU A 31 -6.80 -4.83 -8.61
N ALA A 32 -5.88 -5.51 -7.91
CA ALA A 32 -6.22 -6.57 -6.95
C ALA A 32 -7.10 -6.05 -5.80
N ILE A 33 -6.76 -4.87 -5.24
CA ILE A 33 -7.60 -4.24 -4.20
C ILE A 33 -8.98 -3.87 -4.76
N ASN A 34 -9.05 -3.36 -5.99
CA ASN A 34 -10.30 -3.05 -6.66
C ASN A 34 -11.17 -4.27 -6.88
N GLU A 35 -10.60 -5.39 -7.31
CA GLU A 35 -11.35 -6.64 -7.47
C GLU A 35 -11.96 -7.08 -6.13
N ILE A 36 -11.17 -7.06 -5.05
CA ILE A 36 -11.64 -7.39 -3.69
C ILE A 36 -12.75 -6.43 -3.28
N HIS A 37 -12.50 -5.12 -3.35
CA HIS A 37 -13.44 -4.07 -2.97
C HIS A 37 -14.71 -4.09 -3.82
N SER A 38 -14.65 -4.49 -5.09
CA SER A 38 -15.84 -4.59 -5.95
C SER A 38 -16.84 -5.65 -5.45
N LYS A 39 -16.38 -6.66 -4.70
CA LYS A 39 -17.23 -7.74 -4.20
C LYS A 39 -17.86 -7.43 -2.84
N VAL A 40 -17.22 -6.54 -2.07
CA VAL A 40 -17.65 -6.19 -0.70
C VAL A 40 -18.02 -4.71 -0.53
N GLY A 41 -17.82 -3.88 -1.54
CA GLY A 41 -17.96 -2.43 -1.47
C GLY A 41 -19.39 -1.91 -1.63
N TYR A 42 -20.33 -2.75 -2.07
CA TYR A 42 -21.74 -2.38 -2.21
C TYR A 42 -22.69 -3.55 -1.93
N GLY A 43 -23.98 -3.24 -1.81
CA GLY A 43 -25.06 -4.22 -1.70
C GLY A 43 -25.04 -5.06 -0.41
N LYS A 44 -25.51 -6.30 -0.52
CA LYS A 44 -25.70 -7.21 0.63
C LYS A 44 -24.37 -7.56 1.32
N ASN A 45 -23.29 -7.71 0.56
CA ASN A 45 -21.97 -8.06 1.10
C ASN A 45 -21.38 -6.91 1.93
N TYR A 46 -21.53 -5.66 1.48
CA TYR A 46 -21.15 -4.48 2.27
C TYR A 46 -21.89 -4.43 3.61
N GLY A 47 -23.21 -4.67 3.58
CA GLY A 47 -24.03 -4.75 4.78
C GLY A 47 -23.60 -5.86 5.73
N ALA A 48 -23.25 -7.04 5.20
CA ALA A 48 -22.74 -8.16 5.99
C ALA A 48 -21.38 -7.85 6.63
N LEU A 49 -20.44 -7.30 5.86
CA LEU A 49 -19.11 -6.93 6.33
C LEU A 49 -19.16 -5.87 7.43
N ARG A 50 -19.99 -4.84 7.25
CA ARG A 50 -20.21 -3.80 8.27
C ARG A 50 -20.81 -4.38 9.55
N LYS A 51 -21.78 -5.29 9.46
CA LYS A 51 -22.36 -5.97 10.63
C LYS A 51 -21.33 -6.85 11.34
N ALA A 52 -20.50 -7.58 10.59
CA ALA A 52 -19.42 -8.39 11.14
C ALA A 52 -18.39 -7.55 11.89
N ALA A 53 -17.97 -6.41 11.33
CA ALA A 53 -17.07 -5.47 11.99
C ALA A 53 -17.64 -4.95 13.32
N VAL A 54 -18.91 -4.54 13.33
CA VAL A 54 -19.59 -4.07 14.55
C VAL A 54 -19.66 -5.17 15.61
N LYS A 55 -20.02 -6.41 15.23
CA LYS A 55 -20.06 -7.56 16.14
C LYS A 55 -18.68 -7.86 16.74
N ALA A 56 -17.61 -7.66 15.97
CA ALA A 56 -16.23 -7.84 16.41
C ALA A 56 -15.68 -6.64 17.21
N GLY A 57 -16.49 -5.61 17.49
CA GLY A 57 -16.03 -4.40 18.18
C GLY A 57 -15.05 -3.55 17.36
N LYS A 58 -15.01 -3.74 16.04
CA LYS A 58 -14.07 -3.05 15.13
C LYS A 58 -14.75 -1.91 14.40
N LYS A 59 -14.00 -0.82 14.22
CA LYS A 59 -14.42 0.26 13.34
C LYS A 59 -14.35 -0.20 11.88
N PHE A 60 -15.49 -0.12 11.19
CA PHE A 60 -15.55 -0.38 9.76
C PHE A 60 -15.24 0.90 8.99
N TYR A 61 -14.24 0.85 8.11
CA TYR A 61 -13.85 1.99 7.28
C TYR A 61 -14.53 1.87 5.92
N ASN A 62 -14.96 3.01 5.35
CA ASN A 62 -15.69 2.98 4.09
C ASN A 62 -14.81 2.40 2.96
N ILE A 63 -15.32 1.40 2.25
CA ILE A 63 -14.62 0.79 1.13
C ILE A 63 -14.63 1.80 -0.03
N GLN A 64 -13.44 2.05 -0.57
CA GLN A 64 -13.28 2.92 -1.74
C GLN A 64 -12.59 2.14 -2.83
N THR A 65 -13.08 2.31 -4.06
CA THR A 65 -12.40 1.79 -5.24
C THR A 65 -11.42 2.82 -5.76
N PHE A 66 -10.29 2.32 -6.24
CA PHE A 66 -9.35 3.03 -7.06
C PHE A 66 -9.99 3.39 -8.40
N CYS A 67 -9.57 4.52 -8.96
CA CYS A 67 -10.02 5.04 -10.24
C CYS A 67 -8.83 5.72 -10.90
N ASP A 68 -8.56 5.37 -12.16
CA ASP A 68 -7.34 5.75 -12.89
C ASP A 68 -7.14 7.27 -12.98
N THR A 69 -8.23 8.03 -13.00
CA THR A 69 -8.24 9.49 -13.09
C THR A 69 -8.07 10.17 -11.73
N ARG A 70 -7.97 9.41 -10.64
CA ARG A 70 -7.83 9.98 -9.29
C ARG A 70 -6.37 10.11 -8.87
N PHE A 71 -6.15 11.21 -8.16
CA PHE A 71 -4.91 11.62 -7.51
C PHE A 71 -4.45 10.65 -6.40
N ALA A 72 -3.16 10.67 -6.08
CA ALA A 72 -2.46 9.94 -5.03
C ALA A 72 -3.14 9.99 -3.67
N GLN A 73 -3.76 11.12 -3.32
CA GLN A 73 -4.53 11.23 -2.09
C GLN A 73 -5.69 10.21 -2.05
N ALA A 74 -6.38 10.00 -3.17
CA ALA A 74 -7.48 9.05 -3.25
C ALA A 74 -6.96 7.62 -3.21
N GLU A 75 -5.87 7.33 -3.93
CA GLU A 75 -5.21 6.02 -3.93
C GLU A 75 -4.72 5.63 -2.53
N ARG A 76 -3.98 6.52 -1.86
CA ARG A 76 -3.56 6.32 -0.47
C ARG A 76 -4.74 5.98 0.43
N LYS A 77 -5.88 6.65 0.23
CA LYS A 77 -7.08 6.39 1.04
C LYS A 77 -7.65 5.00 0.77
N VAL A 78 -7.59 4.51 -0.47
CA VAL A 78 -7.93 3.13 -0.83
C VAL A 78 -7.04 2.13 -0.09
N TYR A 79 -5.72 2.30 -0.13
CA TYR A 79 -4.77 1.41 0.56
C TYR A 79 -4.92 1.44 2.07
N LYS A 80 -5.02 2.65 2.64
CA LYS A 80 -5.26 2.82 4.08
C LYS A 80 -6.55 2.14 4.53
N ASN A 81 -7.65 2.33 3.81
CA ASN A 81 -8.92 1.70 4.18
C ASN A 81 -8.89 0.19 3.98
N PHE A 82 -8.19 -0.31 2.96
CA PHE A 82 -7.97 -1.74 2.77
C PHE A 82 -7.22 -2.34 3.97
N VAL A 83 -6.09 -1.75 4.39
CA VAL A 83 -5.30 -2.18 5.56
C VAL A 83 -6.16 -2.17 6.82
N LEU A 84 -6.91 -1.08 7.07
CA LEU A 84 -7.76 -0.97 8.26
C LEU A 84 -8.92 -1.97 8.29
N ASN A 85 -9.40 -2.41 7.13
CA ASN A 85 -10.44 -3.42 7.01
C ASN A 85 -9.88 -4.84 6.80
N TYR A 86 -8.56 -5.02 6.72
CA TYR A 86 -7.92 -6.26 6.27
C TYR A 86 -8.46 -7.48 7.00
N LEU A 87 -8.37 -7.48 8.33
CA LEU A 87 -8.81 -8.61 9.15
C LEU A 87 -10.32 -8.87 9.02
N THR A 88 -11.14 -7.81 8.93
CA THR A 88 -12.59 -7.95 8.69
C THR A 88 -12.87 -8.61 7.34
N SER A 89 -12.15 -8.20 6.29
CA SER A 89 -12.27 -8.78 4.95
C SER A 89 -11.81 -10.25 4.91
N VAL A 90 -10.69 -10.58 5.57
CA VAL A 90 -10.21 -11.96 5.70
C VAL A 90 -11.26 -12.83 6.36
N THR A 91 -11.78 -12.44 7.53
CA THR A 91 -12.82 -13.20 8.25
C THR A 91 -14.06 -13.40 7.38
N HIS A 92 -14.50 -12.37 6.68
CA HIS A 92 -15.66 -12.47 5.78
C HIS A 92 -15.44 -13.48 4.64
N PHE A 93 -14.28 -13.46 3.99
CA PHE A 93 -14.00 -14.42 2.92
C PHE A 93 -13.78 -15.83 3.46
N GLN A 94 -13.20 -16.00 4.66
CA GLN A 94 -13.10 -17.31 5.31
C GLN A 94 -14.49 -17.91 5.55
N GLU A 95 -15.43 -17.13 6.10
CA GLU A 95 -16.82 -17.56 6.29
C GLU A 95 -17.49 -17.97 4.97
N LYS A 96 -17.16 -17.30 3.86
CA LYS A 96 -17.65 -17.64 2.51
C LYS A 96 -17.02 -18.92 1.95
N VAL A 97 -15.76 -19.20 2.25
CA VAL A 97 -15.14 -20.48 1.88
C VAL A 97 -15.79 -21.63 2.64
N GLU A 98 -16.04 -21.46 3.93
CA GLU A 98 -16.63 -22.51 4.78
C GLU A 98 -18.11 -22.75 4.42
N ASN A 99 -18.90 -21.69 4.38
CA ASN A 99 -20.37 -21.77 4.36
C ASN A 99 -21.01 -21.37 3.02
N GLY A 100 -20.23 -20.84 2.07
CA GLY A 100 -20.74 -20.37 0.78
C GLY A 100 -21.06 -21.49 -0.20
N LYS A 101 -21.77 -21.13 -1.27
CA LYS A 101 -21.95 -22.00 -2.46
C LYS A 101 -20.69 -22.03 -3.31
N ASP A 102 -20.62 -22.91 -4.30
CA ASP A 102 -19.41 -23.12 -5.13
C ASP A 102 -18.85 -21.82 -5.75
N GLU A 103 -19.70 -20.96 -6.31
CA GLU A 103 -19.26 -19.66 -6.85
C GLU A 103 -18.71 -18.73 -5.76
N GLU A 104 -19.33 -18.74 -4.57
CA GLU A 104 -18.89 -17.92 -3.45
C GLU A 104 -17.56 -18.41 -2.88
N ARG A 105 -17.40 -19.72 -2.77
CA ARG A 105 -16.17 -20.37 -2.36
C ARG A 105 -15.04 -20.08 -3.33
N ALA A 106 -15.32 -20.13 -4.64
CA ALA A 106 -14.32 -19.90 -5.67
C ALA A 106 -13.76 -18.47 -5.62
N TYR A 107 -14.62 -17.43 -5.60
CA TYR A 107 -14.12 -16.06 -5.52
C TYR A 107 -13.47 -15.77 -4.17
N ALA A 108 -14.02 -16.27 -3.05
CA ALA A 108 -13.48 -16.02 -1.73
C ALA A 108 -12.10 -16.66 -1.57
N SER A 109 -11.91 -17.88 -2.09
CA SER A 109 -10.61 -18.55 -2.14
C SER A 109 -9.58 -17.78 -2.97
N LYS A 110 -9.99 -17.23 -4.13
CA LYS A 110 -9.12 -16.37 -4.97
C LYS A 110 -8.65 -15.15 -4.18
N PHE A 111 -9.55 -14.42 -3.52
CA PHE A 111 -9.19 -13.21 -2.78
C PHE A 111 -8.36 -13.50 -1.54
N LEU A 112 -8.68 -14.56 -0.78
CA LEU A 112 -7.84 -14.99 0.34
C LEU A 112 -6.44 -15.38 -0.11
N ALA A 113 -6.31 -16.08 -1.25
CA ALA A 113 -5.01 -16.42 -1.80
C ALA A 113 -4.17 -15.17 -2.08
N GLU A 114 -4.78 -14.09 -2.57
CA GLU A 114 -4.11 -12.80 -2.79
C GLU A 114 -3.75 -12.12 -1.47
N MET A 115 -4.71 -12.00 -0.55
CA MET A 115 -4.54 -11.33 0.74
C MET A 115 -3.46 -12.01 1.60
N TYR A 116 -3.31 -13.33 1.48
CA TYR A 116 -2.28 -14.07 2.21
C TYR A 116 -0.87 -13.92 1.62
N LYS A 117 -0.68 -13.36 0.43
CA LYS A 117 0.67 -13.18 -0.13
C LYS A 117 1.44 -12.13 0.66
N LEU A 118 2.58 -12.51 1.23
CA LEU A 118 3.45 -11.56 1.93
C LEU A 118 3.85 -10.39 1.03
N VAL A 119 4.21 -10.68 -0.22
CA VAL A 119 4.60 -9.67 -1.21
C VAL A 119 3.52 -8.60 -1.38
N PHE A 120 2.26 -9.02 -1.49
CA PHE A 120 1.12 -8.12 -1.64
C PHE A 120 0.94 -7.25 -0.40
N VAL A 121 0.91 -7.85 0.79
CA VAL A 121 0.74 -7.11 2.06
C VAL A 121 1.83 -6.07 2.27
N VAL A 122 3.10 -6.46 2.12
CA VAL A 122 4.25 -5.55 2.31
C VAL A 122 4.23 -4.41 1.29
N THR A 123 3.85 -4.70 0.04
CA THR A 123 3.75 -3.66 -1.00
C THR A 123 2.64 -2.67 -0.67
N VAL A 124 1.47 -3.13 -0.21
CA VAL A 124 0.34 -2.27 0.13
C VAL A 124 0.65 -1.34 1.31
N ILE A 125 1.24 -1.87 2.39
CA ILE A 125 1.60 -1.03 3.56
C ILE A 125 2.72 -0.04 3.21
N GLY A 126 3.72 -0.48 2.43
CA GLY A 126 4.82 0.38 1.99
C GLY A 126 4.38 1.50 1.05
N LEU A 127 3.56 1.19 0.04
CA LEU A 127 2.95 2.20 -0.83
C LEU A 127 2.10 3.20 -0.04
N SER A 128 1.35 2.73 0.96
CA SER A 128 0.54 3.62 1.82
C SER A 128 1.40 4.64 2.59
N ASP A 129 2.60 4.24 3.04
CA ASP A 129 3.55 5.14 3.70
C ASP A 129 4.21 6.09 2.70
N LEU A 130 4.69 5.60 1.54
CA LEU A 130 5.29 6.44 0.49
C LEU A 130 4.32 7.49 -0.06
N LEU A 131 3.09 7.09 -0.39
CA LEU A 131 2.05 8.01 -0.85
C LEU A 131 1.64 9.02 0.23
N ALA A 132 1.89 8.73 1.53
CA ALA A 132 1.68 9.72 2.58
C ALA A 132 2.68 10.88 2.45
N LYS A 133 3.92 10.60 2.06
CA LYS A 133 4.97 11.59 1.86
C LYS A 133 4.72 12.42 0.60
N VAL A 134 4.33 11.79 -0.51
CA VAL A 134 3.96 12.54 -1.73
C VAL A 134 2.75 13.44 -1.47
N LYS A 135 1.77 12.96 -0.71
CA LYS A 135 0.61 13.77 -0.32
C LYS A 135 1.01 15.01 0.48
N GLU A 136 2.01 14.92 1.36
CA GLU A 136 2.46 16.07 2.16
C GLU A 136 2.94 17.22 1.25
N VAL A 137 3.73 16.89 0.22
CA VAL A 137 4.23 17.87 -0.77
C VAL A 137 3.08 18.42 -1.62
N SER A 138 2.20 17.54 -2.13
CA SER A 138 1.02 17.93 -2.90
C SER A 138 0.12 18.91 -2.15
N LEU A 139 -0.10 18.68 -0.85
CA LEU A 139 -0.87 19.60 0.00
C LEU A 139 -0.14 20.93 0.26
N PHE A 140 1.18 20.90 0.41
CA PHE A 140 1.97 22.11 0.60
C PHE A 140 1.91 23.02 -0.64
N GLN A 141 2.03 22.44 -1.83
CA GLN A 141 1.88 23.15 -3.11
C GLN A 141 0.50 23.79 -3.31
N GLN A 142 -0.54 23.24 -2.66
CA GLN A 142 -1.91 23.74 -2.71
C GLN A 142 -2.25 24.72 -1.57
N THR A 143 -1.30 25.00 -0.68
CA THR A 143 -1.54 25.89 0.47
C THR A 143 -1.67 27.35 0.01
N VAL A 144 -2.69 28.04 0.53
CA VAL A 144 -2.95 29.45 0.21
C VAL A 144 -1.88 30.31 0.85
N ASN A 145 -1.34 31.28 0.10
CA ASN A 145 -0.28 32.21 0.50
C ASN A 145 1.14 31.61 0.63
N THR A 146 1.38 30.40 0.12
CA THR A 146 2.76 29.90 -0.01
C THR A 146 3.46 30.65 -1.15
N LEU A 147 4.69 31.10 -0.88
CA LEU A 147 5.50 31.82 -1.85
C LEU A 147 6.15 30.83 -2.82
N PRO A 148 6.38 31.20 -4.10
CA PRO A 148 6.89 30.26 -5.10
C PRO A 148 8.22 29.59 -4.72
N TRP A 149 9.12 30.30 -4.03
CA TRP A 149 10.41 29.74 -3.61
C TRP A 149 10.26 28.74 -2.45
N GLU A 150 9.29 28.93 -1.55
CA GLU A 150 9.01 27.96 -0.48
C GLU A 150 8.54 26.63 -1.05
N VAL A 151 7.76 26.66 -2.14
CA VAL A 151 7.38 25.46 -2.89
C VAL A 151 8.60 24.76 -3.47
N THR A 152 9.49 25.50 -4.14
CA THR A 152 10.72 24.94 -4.71
C THR A 152 11.65 24.37 -3.64
N GLU A 153 11.81 25.04 -2.50
CA GLU A 153 12.58 24.54 -1.36
C GLU A 153 11.98 23.25 -0.80
N LYS A 154 10.65 23.18 -0.66
CA LYS A 154 9.97 21.97 -0.18
C LYS A 154 10.09 20.80 -1.17
N GLU A 155 10.00 21.07 -2.47
CA GLU A 155 10.21 20.07 -3.52
C GLU A 155 11.65 19.53 -3.50
N ALA A 156 12.64 20.42 -3.37
CA ALA A 156 14.05 20.05 -3.26
C ALA A 156 14.35 19.25 -1.98
N GLU A 157 13.78 19.67 -0.83
CA GLU A 157 13.87 18.92 0.43
C GLU A 157 13.27 17.53 0.28
N PHE A 158 12.08 17.42 -0.35
CA PHE A 158 11.44 16.13 -0.59
C PHE A 158 12.28 15.23 -1.50
N ALA A 159 12.76 15.75 -2.64
CA ALA A 159 13.58 14.98 -3.57
C ALA A 159 14.86 14.46 -2.89
N HIS A 160 15.54 15.33 -2.13
CA HIS A 160 16.70 14.95 -1.33
C HIS A 160 16.35 13.88 -0.30
N ARG A 161 15.28 14.08 0.50
CA ARG A 161 14.86 13.07 1.48
C ARG A 161 14.44 11.76 0.84
N PHE A 162 13.82 11.79 -0.34
CA PHE A 162 13.41 10.59 -1.04
C PHE A 162 14.62 9.73 -1.41
N ASP A 163 15.61 10.34 -2.05
CA ASP A 163 16.82 9.64 -2.50
C ASP A 163 17.75 9.26 -1.33
N GLU A 164 18.04 10.22 -0.45
CA GLU A 164 19.07 10.05 0.59
C GLU A 164 18.55 9.36 1.86
N VAL A 165 17.25 9.40 2.13
CA VAL A 165 16.67 8.90 3.38
C VAL A 165 15.71 7.75 3.13
N TYR A 166 14.68 7.94 2.31
CA TYR A 166 13.62 6.92 2.12
C TYR A 166 14.14 5.71 1.35
N THR A 167 14.80 5.93 0.21
CA THR A 167 15.38 4.84 -0.60
C THR A 167 16.43 4.06 0.18
N LYS A 168 17.32 4.73 0.93
CA LYS A 168 18.37 4.07 1.71
C LYS A 168 17.81 3.24 2.87
N GLN A 169 16.73 3.70 3.51
CA GLN A 169 16.03 2.92 4.54
C GLN A 169 15.36 1.66 3.96
N LEU A 170 14.84 1.73 2.73
CA LEU A 170 14.14 0.62 2.09
C LEU A 170 15.08 -0.35 1.34
N ASP A 171 16.29 0.07 0.96
CA ASP A 171 17.30 -0.78 0.32
C ASP A 171 18.05 -1.61 1.35
N PHE A 172 17.54 -2.81 1.63
CA PHE A 172 18.10 -3.67 2.66
C PHE A 172 19.50 -4.21 2.36
N LYS A 173 19.97 -4.10 1.10
CA LYS A 173 21.36 -4.44 0.77
C LYS A 173 22.34 -3.43 1.37
N ASP A 174 21.97 -2.15 1.34
CA ASP A 174 22.74 -1.08 1.98
C ASP A 174 22.43 -0.98 3.47
N HIS A 175 21.17 -1.19 3.87
CA HIS A 175 20.70 -1.09 5.26
C HIS A 175 21.36 -2.11 6.21
N GLU A 176 21.54 -3.37 5.78
CA GLU A 176 22.23 -4.39 6.59
C GLU A 176 23.70 -4.04 6.85
N SER A 177 24.36 -3.38 5.89
CA SER A 177 25.74 -2.93 6.06
C SER A 177 25.87 -1.81 7.10
N ARG A 178 24.79 -1.05 7.33
CA ARG A 178 24.73 0.10 8.26
C ARG A 178 24.09 -0.24 9.61
N ASN A 179 23.41 -1.37 9.71
CA ASN A 179 22.75 -1.86 10.93
C ASN A 179 21.73 -0.86 11.52
N GLU A 180 21.11 -0.06 10.65
CA GLU A 180 20.09 0.92 11.04
C GLU A 180 18.70 0.26 10.99
N PRO A 181 17.74 0.63 11.86
CA PRO A 181 16.34 0.21 11.74
C PRO A 181 15.54 1.18 10.87
N LEU A 182 14.41 0.72 10.31
CA LEU A 182 13.43 1.61 9.68
C LEU A 182 12.94 2.65 10.69
N ASN A 183 12.86 3.92 10.26
CA ASN A 183 12.40 5.00 11.11
C ASN A 183 10.86 5.02 11.14
N PRO A 184 10.22 4.89 12.32
CA PRO A 184 8.75 4.90 12.43
C PRO A 184 8.12 6.26 12.07
N ALA A 185 8.88 7.36 12.06
CA ALA A 185 8.40 8.65 11.56
C ALA A 185 8.28 8.69 10.02
N ASP A 186 9.10 7.90 9.34
CA ASP A 186 9.14 7.83 7.88
C ASP A 186 8.20 6.74 7.37
N PHE A 187 8.22 5.56 8.00
CA PHE A 187 7.46 4.38 7.59
C PHE A 187 6.62 3.78 8.74
N PRO A 188 5.60 4.49 9.23
CA PRO A 188 4.86 4.08 10.41
C PRO A 188 4.13 2.74 10.25
N LEU A 189 3.58 2.42 9.07
CA LEU A 189 2.88 1.16 8.86
C LEU A 189 3.85 0.00 8.70
N LEU A 190 4.92 0.17 7.91
CA LEU A 190 5.95 -0.87 7.79
C LEU A 190 6.58 -1.19 9.16
N CYS A 191 6.99 -0.17 9.92
CA CYS A 191 7.59 -0.37 11.24
C CYS A 191 6.64 -1.06 12.22
N ALA A 192 5.36 -0.66 12.23
CA ALA A 192 4.36 -1.24 13.13
C ALA A 192 4.13 -2.74 12.90
N HIS A 193 4.37 -3.24 11.69
CA HIS A 193 4.13 -4.63 11.30
C HIS A 193 5.40 -5.41 10.96
N GLN A 194 6.58 -4.78 11.05
CA GLN A 194 7.84 -5.41 10.64
C GLN A 194 8.14 -6.66 11.46
N GLU A 195 8.08 -6.58 12.79
CA GLU A 195 8.39 -7.72 13.66
C GLU A 195 7.44 -8.89 13.41
N GLU A 196 6.14 -8.59 13.29
CA GLU A 196 5.09 -9.57 13.01
C GLU A 196 5.36 -10.30 11.68
N ILE A 197 5.72 -9.55 10.63
CA ILE A 197 5.93 -10.11 9.30
C ILE A 197 7.28 -10.84 9.21
N GLU A 198 8.38 -10.23 9.64
CA GLU A 198 9.73 -10.80 9.51
C GLU A 198 9.92 -12.04 10.39
N THR A 199 9.34 -12.06 11.59
CA THR A 199 9.58 -13.10 12.59
C THR A 199 8.46 -14.13 12.65
N GLN A 200 7.21 -13.67 12.68
CA GLN A 200 6.05 -14.55 12.88
C GLN A 200 5.43 -15.00 11.55
N GLY A 201 5.74 -14.30 10.46
CA GLY A 201 5.11 -14.54 9.17
C GLY A 201 3.61 -14.26 9.20
N THR A 202 3.16 -13.36 10.07
CA THR A 202 1.75 -12.98 10.18
C THR A 202 1.54 -11.50 9.86
N PHE A 203 0.29 -11.14 9.57
CA PHE A 203 -0.14 -9.75 9.49
C PHE A 203 -1.52 -9.62 10.12
N MET A 204 -1.61 -8.81 11.18
CA MET A 204 -2.81 -8.71 12.01
C MET A 204 -3.30 -10.07 12.53
N GLY A 205 -2.38 -10.96 12.89
CA GLY A 205 -2.66 -12.32 13.37
C GLY A 205 -3.04 -13.33 12.27
N VAL A 206 -3.01 -12.93 10.99
CA VAL A 206 -3.29 -13.81 9.85
C VAL A 206 -1.98 -14.35 9.28
N ALA A 207 -1.83 -15.66 9.18
CA ALA A 207 -0.65 -16.29 8.59
C ALA A 207 -0.50 -15.97 7.11
N LEU A 208 0.69 -15.48 6.74
CA LEU A 208 1.05 -15.15 5.37
C LEU A 208 1.73 -16.33 4.67
N LYS A 209 1.74 -16.25 3.34
CA LYS A 209 2.37 -17.19 2.44
C LYS A 209 3.47 -16.49 1.66
N THR A 210 4.64 -17.12 1.62
CA THR A 210 5.73 -16.74 0.71
C THR A 210 5.53 -17.41 -0.64
N ALA A 211 6.04 -16.79 -1.71
CA ALA A 211 6.11 -17.47 -3.00
C ALA A 211 7.06 -18.69 -2.90
N PRO A 212 6.80 -19.79 -3.62
CA PRO A 212 7.61 -21.01 -3.56
C PRO A 212 9.11 -20.77 -3.79
N VAL A 213 9.43 -19.77 -4.62
CA VAL A 213 10.79 -19.41 -5.07
C VAL A 213 11.68 -18.89 -3.93
N HIS A 214 11.11 -18.40 -2.82
CA HIS A 214 11.87 -17.82 -1.72
C HIS A 214 12.01 -18.71 -0.48
N GLY A 215 11.43 -19.92 -0.48
CA GLY A 215 11.34 -20.74 0.74
C GLY A 215 10.44 -20.12 1.83
N ARG A 216 10.46 -20.67 3.06
CA ARG A 216 9.73 -20.12 4.23
C ARG A 216 10.50 -19.00 4.95
N ASP A 217 11.37 -18.28 4.26
CA ASP A 217 12.17 -17.20 4.85
C ASP A 217 11.44 -15.84 4.70
N PHE A 218 10.54 -15.55 5.64
CA PHE A 218 9.71 -14.35 5.61
C PHE A 218 10.53 -13.06 5.65
N LYS A 219 11.59 -13.04 6.46
CA LYS A 219 12.53 -11.93 6.57
C LYS A 219 13.19 -11.61 5.22
N LYS A 220 13.72 -12.63 4.53
CA LYS A 220 14.32 -12.44 3.20
C LYS A 220 13.32 -11.91 2.18
N VAL A 221 12.08 -12.40 2.18
CA VAL A 221 11.05 -11.90 1.24
C VAL A 221 10.65 -10.46 1.59
N PHE A 222 10.41 -10.15 2.86
CA PHE A 222 10.10 -8.78 3.32
C PHE A 222 11.14 -7.78 2.83
N ARG A 223 12.42 -8.08 3.07
CA ARG A 223 13.56 -7.24 2.68
C ARG A 223 13.71 -7.12 1.18
N SER A 224 13.52 -8.23 0.46
CA SER A 224 13.51 -8.23 -1.01
C SER A 224 12.42 -7.30 -1.54
N VAL A 225 11.20 -7.38 -1.01
CA VAL A 225 10.08 -6.53 -1.45
C VAL A 225 10.37 -5.06 -1.18
N CYS A 226 10.88 -4.72 0.00
CA CYS A 226 11.28 -3.34 0.31
C CYS A 226 12.35 -2.87 -0.68
N THR A 227 13.36 -3.68 -0.95
CA THR A 227 14.45 -3.30 -1.85
C THR A 227 14.02 -3.18 -3.31
N THR A 228 13.29 -4.17 -3.85
CA THR A 228 13.04 -4.29 -5.30
C THR A 228 11.70 -3.72 -5.75
N ARG A 229 10.83 -3.32 -4.83
CA ARG A 229 9.56 -2.64 -5.17
C ARG A 229 9.43 -1.26 -4.55
N LEU A 230 9.98 -1.05 -3.36
CA LEU A 230 9.81 0.22 -2.65
C LEU A 230 11.04 1.14 -2.76
N ALA A 231 12.26 0.58 -2.79
CA ALA A 231 13.51 1.36 -2.89
C ALA A 231 13.99 1.49 -4.35
N LYS A 232 14.04 0.38 -5.08
CA LYS A 232 14.52 0.30 -6.45
C LYS A 232 13.38 -0.10 -7.36
N CYS A 233 13.17 0.70 -8.39
CA CYS A 233 12.40 0.32 -9.55
C CYS A 233 13.40 -0.29 -10.54
N ASP A 234 13.36 -1.61 -10.75
CA ASP A 234 14.24 -2.29 -11.71
C ASP A 234 13.96 -1.73 -13.13
N GLY A 235 14.69 -0.67 -13.53
CA GLY A 235 14.59 -0.04 -14.86
C GLY A 235 14.49 1.49 -14.89
N GLY A 236 14.45 2.19 -13.75
CA GLY A 236 14.46 3.66 -13.72
C GLY A 236 14.20 4.25 -12.34
N VAL A 237 14.71 5.44 -12.08
CA VAL A 237 14.45 6.22 -10.86
C VAL A 237 12.98 6.69 -10.87
N LEU A 238 12.30 6.67 -9.72
CA LEU A 238 10.97 7.26 -9.53
C LEU A 238 10.94 8.77 -9.83
#